data_AF-A0A291RXZ9-F1
#
_entry.id   AF-A0A291RXZ9-F1
#
_cell.length_a   1.000
_cell.length_b   1.000
_cell.length_c   1.000
_cell.angle_alpha   90.00
_cell.angle_beta   90.00
_cell.angle_gamma   90.00
#
_symmetry.space_group_name_H-M   'P 1'
#
loop_
_entity.id
_entity.type
_entity.pdbx_description
1 polymer ?
#
loop_
_entity_poly.entity_id
_entity_poly.type
_entity_poly.pdbx_seq_one_letter_code
_entity_poly.pdbx_strand_id
1 'polypeptide(L)'
;MAGGAVLVTAISAGPATAATMAAGGGGSMNWAALIGAAIAVAGSSIAAGLAVAYTGAAALAALSERPELFGRAMVIVGLAEGIAIYGLIVAVMLIGKA
;
A
#
# COMPACT_ATOMS: atom_id res chain seq x y z
N MET A 1 -10.16 -10.52 8.23
CA MET A 1 -9.44 -11.06 9.40
C MET A 1 -7.94 -10.69 9.45
N ALA A 2 -7.32 -10.21 8.35
CA ALA A 2 -5.92 -9.74 8.35
C ALA A 2 -5.71 -8.30 8.87
N GLY A 3 -6.70 -7.41 8.68
CA GLY A 3 -6.59 -6.01 9.13
C GLY A 3 -6.57 -5.83 10.66
N GLY A 4 -7.22 -6.73 11.40
CA GLY A 4 -7.20 -6.71 12.87
C GLY A 4 -5.84 -7.09 13.46
N ALA A 5 -5.11 -8.00 12.81
CA ALA A 5 -3.79 -8.45 13.29
C ALA A 5 -2.72 -7.37 13.12
N VAL A 6 -2.78 -6.58 12.05
CA VAL A 6 -1.87 -5.43 11.82
C VAL A 6 -2.17 -4.30 12.81
N LEU A 7 -3.45 -4.05 13.09
CA LEU A 7 -3.85 -3.02 14.05
C LEU A 7 -3.47 -3.40 15.49
N VAL A 8 -3.59 -4.69 15.87
CA VAL A 8 -3.24 -5.16 17.23
C VAL A 8 -1.72 -5.19 17.48
N THR A 9 -0.93 -5.42 16.44
CA THR A 9 0.54 -5.38 16.54
C THR A 9 1.08 -3.95 16.58
N ALA A 10 0.39 -2.99 15.95
CA ALA A 10 0.75 -1.57 16.04
C ALA A 10 0.51 -0.97 17.43
N ILE A 11 -0.54 -1.38 18.15
CA ILE A 11 -0.86 -0.88 19.50
C ILE A 11 -0.13 -1.58 20.65
N SER A 12 0.50 -2.73 20.39
CA SER A 12 1.23 -3.53 21.41
C SER A 12 2.76 -3.37 21.33
N ALA A 13 3.28 -2.48 20.48
CA ALA A 13 4.69 -2.14 20.43
C ALA A 13 5.10 -1.33 21.68
N GLY A 14 5.41 -2.03 22.77
CA GLY A 14 6.14 -1.45 23.89
C GLY A 14 7.56 -1.05 23.48
N PRO A 15 8.26 -0.17 24.23
CA PRO A 15 9.59 0.34 23.89
C PRO A 15 10.65 -0.76 23.66
N ALA A 16 10.42 -1.98 24.12
CA ALA A 16 11.26 -3.14 23.86
C ALA A 16 11.20 -3.64 22.39
N THR A 17 10.07 -3.54 21.71
CA THR A 17 9.92 -4.00 20.31
C THR A 17 10.65 -3.07 19.33
N ALA A 18 10.73 -1.78 19.66
CA ALA A 18 11.50 -0.79 18.89
C ALA A 18 13.01 -1.08 18.96
N ALA A 19 13.52 -1.60 20.07
CA ALA A 19 14.94 -1.92 20.25
C ALA A 19 15.38 -3.16 19.45
N THR A 20 14.52 -4.18 19.31
CA THR A 20 14.86 -5.40 18.56
C THR A 20 14.96 -5.14 17.05
N MET A 21 14.19 -4.19 16.49
CA MET A 21 14.32 -3.78 15.09
C MET A 21 15.65 -3.08 14.79
N ALA A 22 16.29 -2.47 15.79
CA ALA A 22 17.56 -1.76 15.63
C ALA A 22 18.80 -2.70 15.62
N ALA A 23 18.64 -3.98 15.96
CA ALA A 23 19.76 -4.89 16.22
C ALA A 23 20.13 -5.81 15.04
N GLY A 24 19.57 -5.61 13.84
CA GLY A 24 19.81 -6.45 12.67
C GLY A 24 20.66 -5.79 11.58
N GLY A 25 21.99 -5.97 11.61
CA GLY A 25 22.86 -5.90 10.42
C GLY A 25 23.81 -4.70 10.32
N GLY A 26 25.10 -4.94 10.53
CA GLY A 26 26.19 -3.96 10.44
C GLY A 26 26.58 -3.57 9.01
N GLY A 27 25.84 -2.64 8.41
CA GLY A 27 26.26 -1.74 7.33
C GLY A 27 25.74 -0.34 7.65
N SER A 28 26.29 0.73 7.07
CA SER A 28 25.73 2.08 7.23
C SER A 28 24.36 2.15 6.55
N MET A 29 23.32 1.62 7.20
CA MET A 29 21.97 1.57 6.67
C MET A 29 21.45 2.99 6.52
N ASN A 30 21.08 3.37 5.28
CA ASN A 30 20.44 4.65 5.05
C ASN A 30 18.98 4.58 5.54
N TRP A 31 18.82 4.69 6.86
CA TRP A 31 17.55 4.64 7.56
C TRP A 31 16.52 5.64 7.01
N ALA A 32 16.98 6.80 6.52
CA ALA A 32 16.12 7.79 5.90
C ALA A 32 15.50 7.27 4.58
N ALA A 33 16.26 6.53 3.77
CA ALA A 33 15.73 5.90 2.57
C ALA A 33 14.70 4.79 2.90
N LEU A 34 14.91 4.03 3.98
CA LEU A 34 13.95 3.01 4.40
C LEU A 34 12.64 3.59 4.94
N ILE A 35 12.71 4.66 5.74
CA ILE A 35 11.52 5.39 6.20
C ILE A 35 10.80 6.03 5.01
N GLY A 36 11.54 6.62 4.06
CA GLY A 36 10.98 7.15 2.82
C GLY A 36 10.24 6.09 2.01
N ALA A 37 10.80 4.88 1.89
CA ALA A 37 10.16 3.76 1.22
C ALA A 37 8.86 3.34 1.92
N ALA A 38 8.86 3.26 3.26
CA ALA A 38 7.66 2.92 4.03
C ALA A 38 6.54 3.95 3.86
N ILE A 39 6.88 5.25 3.89
CA ILE A 39 5.91 6.34 3.70
C ILE A 39 5.34 6.31 2.28
N ALA A 40 6.18 6.09 1.26
CA ALA A 40 5.76 6.01 -0.13
C ALA A 40 4.69 4.91 -0.35
N VAL A 41 4.93 3.69 0.17
CA VAL A 41 3.97 2.58 0.06
C VAL A 41 2.72 2.84 0.89
N ALA A 42 2.86 3.29 2.13
CA ALA A 42 1.71 3.51 3.01
C ALA A 42 0.77 4.58 2.45
N GLY A 43 1.31 5.73 2.04
CA GLY A 43 0.53 6.82 1.48
C GLY A 43 -0.14 6.44 0.16
N SER A 44 0.60 5.81 -0.76
CA SER A 44 0.04 5.40 -2.05
C SER A 44 -1.05 4.33 -1.91
N SER A 45 -0.88 3.37 -0.99
CA SER A 45 -1.84 2.29 -0.79
C SER A 45 -3.16 2.79 -0.19
N ILE A 46 -3.10 3.76 0.73
CA ILE A 46 -4.31 4.39 1.27
C ILE A 46 -5.04 5.16 0.17
N ALA A 47 -4.33 5.96 -0.62
CA ALA A 47 -4.92 6.72 -1.73
C ALA A 47 -5.52 5.80 -2.80
N ALA A 48 -4.81 4.74 -3.19
CA ALA A 48 -5.30 3.74 -4.13
C ALA A 48 -6.54 3.02 -3.60
N GLY A 49 -6.55 2.62 -2.32
CA GLY A 49 -7.70 1.98 -1.70
C GLY A 49 -8.97 2.84 -1.75
N LEU A 50 -8.85 4.16 -1.51
CA LEU A 50 -9.95 5.11 -1.65
C LEU A 50 -10.42 5.23 -3.11
N ALA A 51 -9.49 5.36 -4.05
CA ALA A 51 -9.81 5.45 -5.49
C ALA A 51 -10.50 4.17 -6.00
N VAL A 52 -10.01 3.00 -5.60
CA VAL A 52 -10.56 1.68 -5.95
C VAL A 52 -11.94 1.49 -5.30
N ALA A 53 -12.15 1.94 -4.06
CA ALA A 53 -13.48 1.85 -3.44
C ALA A 53 -14.54 2.62 -4.25
N TYR A 54 -14.20 3.81 -4.75
CA TYR A 54 -15.15 4.65 -5.48
C TYR A 54 -15.36 4.16 -6.92
N THR A 55 -14.27 3.86 -7.63
CA THR A 55 -14.34 3.33 -9.00
C THR A 55 -14.97 1.94 -9.04
N GLY A 56 -14.67 1.10 -8.04
CA GLY A 56 -15.29 -0.20 -7.84
C GLY A 56 -16.80 -0.08 -7.65
N ALA A 57 -17.25 0.74 -6.70
CA ALA A 57 -18.70 0.94 -6.47
C ALA A 57 -19.43 1.40 -7.74
N ALA A 58 -18.85 2.35 -8.49
CA ALA A 58 -19.41 2.80 -9.77
C ALA A 58 -19.41 1.69 -10.84
N ALA A 59 -18.34 0.89 -10.91
CA ALA A 59 -18.25 -0.24 -11.83
C ALA A 59 -19.32 -1.30 -11.54
N LEU A 60 -19.55 -1.66 -10.27
CA LEU A 60 -20.58 -2.61 -9.87
C LEU A 60 -21.98 -2.08 -10.15
N ALA A 61 -22.22 -0.79 -9.92
CA ALA A 61 -23.50 -0.16 -10.27
C ALA A 61 -23.77 -0.23 -11.78
N ALA A 62 -22.80 0.16 -12.61
CA ALA A 62 -22.93 0.06 -14.06
C ALA A 62 -23.13 -1.38 -14.56
N LEU A 63 -22.46 -2.34 -13.92
CA LEU A 63 -22.55 -3.75 -14.28
C LEU A 63 -23.94 -4.34 -13.95
N SER A 64 -24.61 -3.82 -12.92
CA SER A 64 -25.97 -4.26 -12.57
C SER A 64 -27.00 -3.95 -13.67
N GLU A 65 -26.78 -2.90 -14.44
CA GLU A 65 -27.63 -2.52 -15.58
C GLU A 65 -27.12 -3.09 -16.91
N ARG A 66 -25.79 -3.15 -17.10
CA ARG A 66 -25.15 -3.53 -18.36
C ARG A 66 -24.01 -4.52 -18.13
N PRO A 67 -24.30 -5.83 -18.02
CA PRO A 67 -23.30 -6.86 -17.72
C PRO A 67 -22.21 -6.97 -18.80
N GLU A 68 -22.54 -6.65 -20.05
CA GLU A 68 -21.59 -6.57 -21.18
C GLU A 68 -20.46 -5.55 -21.00
N LEU A 69 -20.56 -4.63 -20.02
CA LEU A 69 -19.50 -3.67 -19.71
C LEU A 69 -18.40 -4.20 -18.80
N PHE A 70 -18.50 -5.44 -18.29
CA PHE A 70 -17.57 -6.01 -17.30
C PHE A 70 -16.10 -5.75 -17.61
N GLY A 71 -15.65 -6.08 -18.82
CA GLY A 71 -14.24 -5.91 -19.20
C GLY A 71 -13.77 -4.46 -19.13
N ARG A 72 -14.59 -3.51 -19.60
CA ARG A 72 -14.27 -2.07 -19.55
C ARG A 72 -14.30 -1.54 -18.11
N ALA A 73 -15.28 -1.98 -17.32
CA ALA A 73 -15.39 -1.61 -15.92
C ALA A 73 -14.16 -2.06 -15.11
N MET A 74 -13.70 -3.30 -15.32
CA MET A 74 -12.49 -3.81 -14.67
C MET A 74 -11.21 -3.06 -15.07
N VAL A 75 -11.12 -2.56 -16.31
CA VAL A 75 -9.98 -1.72 -16.73
C VAL A 75 -9.97 -0.40 -15.96
N ILE A 76 -11.11 0.27 -15.78
CA ILE A 76 -11.17 1.54 -15.02
C ILE A 76 -10.80 1.33 -13.55
N VAL A 77 -11.29 0.26 -12.93
CA VAL A 77 -10.91 -0.09 -11.55
C VAL A 77 -9.43 -0.42 -11.46
N GLY A 78 -8.88 -1.16 -12.43
CA GLY A 78 -7.45 -1.48 -12.49
C GLY A 78 -6.56 -0.24 -12.69
N LEU A 79 -6.99 0.74 -13.49
CA LEU A 79 -6.26 2.00 -13.66
C LEU A 79 -6.17 2.81 -12.36
N ALA A 80 -7.15 2.71 -11.47
CA ALA A 80 -7.10 3.35 -10.15
C ALA A 80 -5.99 2.74 -9.24
N GLU A 81 -5.68 1.45 -9.42
CA GLU A 81 -4.65 0.75 -8.65
C GLU A 81 -3.22 1.20 -9.01
N GLY A 82 -3.05 1.83 -10.18
CA GLY A 82 -1.76 2.39 -10.61
C GLY A 82 -1.12 3.35 -9.61
N ILE A 83 -1.91 4.02 -8.76
CA ILE A 83 -1.41 4.86 -7.67
C ILE A 83 -0.52 4.05 -6.71
N ALA A 84 -0.95 2.85 -6.32
CA ALA A 84 -0.20 1.97 -5.44
C ALA A 84 1.09 1.47 -6.11
N ILE A 85 1.00 1.10 -7.39
CA ILE A 85 2.14 0.64 -8.18
C ILE A 85 3.25 1.70 -8.25
N TYR A 86 2.91 2.98 -8.47
CA TYR A 86 3.92 4.05 -8.46
C TYR A 86 4.56 4.23 -7.08
N GLY A 87 3.81 4.13 -5.99
CA GLY A 87 4.38 4.16 -4.64
C GLY A 87 5.31 2.97 -4.36
N LEU A 88 4.96 1.78 -4.84
CA LEU A 88 5.82 0.59 -4.75
C LEU A 88 7.11 0.76 -5.58
N ILE A 89 7.02 1.30 -6.80
CA ILE A 89 8.20 1.57 -7.64
C ILE A 89 9.16 2.52 -6.91
N VAL A 90 8.66 3.62 -6.36
CA VAL A 90 9.46 4.58 -5.60
C VAL A 90 10.12 3.92 -4.38
N ALA A 91 9.38 3.07 -3.66
CA ALA A 91 9.90 2.34 -2.51
C ALA A 91 11.03 1.37 -2.90
N VAL A 92 10.86 0.60 -3.97
CA VAL A 92 11.91 -0.30 -4.49
C VAL A 92 13.15 0.48 -4.92
N MET A 93 12.97 1.63 -5.57
CA MET A 93 14.09 2.51 -5.93
C MET A 93 14.83 3.06 -4.71
N LEU A 94 14.11 3.42 -3.65
CA LEU A 94 14.70 3.90 -2.39
C LEU A 94 15.45 2.79 -1.66
N ILE A 95 14.86 1.59 -1.56
CA ILE A 95 15.49 0.42 -0.95
C ILE A 95 16.77 0.03 -1.70
N GLY A 96 16.76 0.10 -3.04
CA GLY A 96 17.97 -0.17 -3.85
C GLY A 96 19.11 0.84 -3.65
N LYS A 97 18.86 1.97 -2.99
CA LYS A 97 19.85 3.02 -2.69
C LYS A 97 20.13 3.15 -1.18
N ALA A 98 19.51 2.29 -0.37
CA ALA A 98 19.59 2.34 1.09
C ALA A 98 20.72 1.47 1.65
#